data_AF-A0A4Q9MB77-F1
#
_entry.id   AF-A0A4Q9MB77-F1
#
_cell.length_a   1.000
_cell.length_b   1.000
_cell.length_c   1.000
_cell.angle_alpha   90.00
_cell.angle_beta   90.00
_cell.angle_gamma   90.00
#
_symmetry.space_group_name_H-M   'P 1'
#
loop_
_entity.id
_entity.type
_entity.pdbx_description
1 polymer ?
#
loop_
_entity_poly.entity_id
_entity_poly.type
_entity_poly.pdbx_seq_one_letter_code
_entity_poly.pdbx_strand_id
1 'polypeptide(L)'
;MEKQFAALNFDTSPEPLVCPFAGDFQSSTRRSSGEDSLTETENSQTPLQSSSTHTDYDTNRQCPVFTQEVDPLLIKTSLEDRIAYLTDFLGFTSRDADLISKIAPSVHDVIPSMVDGMYAKLFEFDITKKVFMTRNQGFDGPLPQTLEELTLDSAQIVFRKVFMKAWARRVLTADYSNGKTWAYMDKVGIMHTGASPFKHQRTMGIAPLNVPYRDIALMLGWIQSILHSAILQIPESVCSATEKVEAVVAINKVLWIQNDLFSRHYIGD
;
A
#
# COMPACT_ATOMS: atom_id res chain seq x y z
N MET A 1 -25.85 -37.03 -2.17
CA MET A 1 -25.24 -35.81 -2.72
C MET A 1 -23.73 -36.04 -2.92
N GLU A 2 -23.35 -37.15 -3.55
CA GLU A 2 -21.95 -37.63 -3.62
C GLU A 2 -21.56 -38.12 -5.03
N LYS A 3 -22.42 -37.93 -6.04
CA LYS A 3 -22.19 -38.43 -7.41
C LYS A 3 -21.95 -37.35 -8.46
N GLN A 4 -21.62 -36.12 -8.04
CA GLN A 4 -21.38 -34.99 -8.97
C GLN A 4 -19.95 -34.44 -8.98
N PHE A 5 -19.02 -34.99 -8.19
CA PHE A 5 -17.62 -34.53 -8.16
C PHE A 5 -16.64 -35.43 -8.93
N ALA A 6 -17.10 -36.52 -9.56
CA ALA A 6 -16.24 -37.51 -10.23
C ALA A 6 -15.88 -37.16 -11.70
N ALA A 7 -16.19 -35.95 -12.18
CA ALA A 7 -16.00 -35.56 -13.58
C ALA A 7 -15.05 -34.38 -13.80
N LEU A 8 -14.18 -34.09 -12.83
CA LEU A 8 -13.06 -33.18 -13.06
C LEU A 8 -11.85 -34.02 -13.49
N ASN A 9 -11.70 -34.22 -14.79
CA ASN A 9 -10.43 -34.65 -15.36
C ASN A 9 -9.42 -33.53 -15.13
N PHE A 10 -8.58 -33.67 -14.12
CA PHE A 10 -7.36 -32.87 -14.02
C PHE A 10 -6.43 -33.33 -15.13
N ASP A 11 -6.26 -32.46 -16.13
CA ASP A 11 -5.23 -32.67 -17.14
C ASP A 11 -3.86 -32.64 -16.44
N THR A 12 -3.16 -33.77 -16.46
CA THR A 12 -1.86 -33.94 -15.79
C THR A 12 -0.68 -33.57 -16.69
N SER A 13 -0.93 -32.90 -17.82
CA SER A 13 0.16 -32.30 -18.60
C SER A 13 0.82 -31.18 -17.77
N PRO A 14 2.16 -31.10 -17.69
CA PRO A 14 2.81 -29.96 -17.06
C PRO A 14 2.49 -28.72 -17.92
N GLU A 15 1.52 -27.92 -17.48
CA GLU A 15 1.35 -26.58 -18.02
C GLU A 15 2.70 -25.85 -17.84
N PRO A 16 3.23 -25.20 -18.88
CA PRO A 16 4.43 -24.40 -18.74
C PRO A 16 4.17 -23.38 -17.62
N LEU A 17 5.08 -23.31 -16.64
CA LEU A 17 5.00 -22.36 -15.54
C LEU A 17 5.02 -20.94 -16.10
N VAL A 18 3.84 -20.38 -16.38
CA VAL A 18 3.70 -18.99 -16.78
C VAL A 18 3.91 -18.16 -15.53
N CYS A 19 5.10 -17.59 -15.39
CA CYS A 19 5.43 -16.72 -14.27
C CYS A 19 4.58 -15.43 -14.34
N PRO A 20 3.60 -15.22 -13.45
CA PRO A 20 2.72 -14.04 -13.53
C PRO A 20 3.43 -12.73 -13.15
N PHE A 21 4.63 -12.81 -12.58
CA PHE A 21 5.42 -11.68 -12.08
C PHE A 21 6.77 -11.47 -12.81
N ALA A 22 7.04 -12.18 -13.92
CA ALA A 22 8.29 -12.03 -14.66
C ALA A 22 8.40 -10.76 -15.53
N GLY A 23 7.39 -9.88 -15.48
CA GLY A 23 7.44 -8.57 -16.13
C GLY A 23 8.42 -7.64 -15.39
N ASP A 24 9.47 -7.22 -16.09
CA ASP A 24 10.33 -6.07 -15.77
C ASP A 24 11.44 -6.23 -14.71
N PHE A 25 12.08 -7.41 -14.60
CA PHE A 25 13.46 -7.47 -14.10
C PHE A 25 14.45 -7.01 -15.19
N GLN A 26 14.40 -5.74 -15.62
CA GLN A 26 15.55 -5.15 -16.30
C GLN A 26 16.56 -4.70 -15.25
N SER A 27 17.54 -5.58 -14.99
CA SER A 27 18.77 -5.23 -14.28
C SER A 27 19.36 -3.95 -14.85
N SER A 28 19.47 -2.92 -14.02
CA SER A 28 20.11 -1.64 -14.34
C SER A 28 21.64 -1.81 -14.44
N THR A 29 22.12 -2.49 -15.48
CA THR A 29 23.54 -2.45 -15.83
C THR A 29 23.88 -1.07 -16.38
N ARG A 30 24.58 -0.27 -15.56
CA ARG A 30 25.24 0.99 -15.93
C ARG A 30 26.01 0.85 -17.26
N ARG A 31 25.62 1.60 -18.28
CA ARG A 31 26.46 1.83 -19.48
C ARG A 31 27.58 2.81 -19.12
N SER A 32 28.84 2.37 -19.20
CA SER A 32 29.98 3.29 -19.27
C SER A 32 30.07 3.86 -20.69
N SER A 33 30.08 5.18 -20.77
CA SER A 33 30.43 5.97 -21.95
C SER A 33 31.88 5.71 -22.38
N GLY A 34 32.08 5.47 -23.68
CA GLY A 34 33.38 5.50 -24.35
C GLY A 34 33.16 5.75 -25.84
N GLU A 35 33.56 6.94 -26.28
CA GLU A 35 33.65 7.33 -27.68
C GLU A 35 34.74 6.51 -28.39
N ASP A 36 34.48 6.07 -29.63
CA ASP A 36 35.44 6.33 -30.71
C ASP A 36 34.81 6.18 -32.09
N SER A 37 35.23 7.07 -32.98
CA SER A 37 34.82 7.25 -34.37
C SER A 37 35.52 6.26 -35.29
N LEU A 38 34.90 5.90 -36.43
CA LEU A 38 35.53 5.84 -37.76
C LEU A 38 34.51 5.45 -38.85
N THR A 39 34.66 6.09 -40.00
CA THR A 39 33.87 6.08 -41.24
C THR A 39 34.22 4.93 -42.20
N GLU A 40 33.25 4.40 -42.97
CA GLU A 40 33.33 4.25 -44.46
C GLU A 40 32.07 3.58 -45.11
N THR A 41 31.47 4.34 -46.04
CA THR A 41 30.83 4.06 -47.37
C THR A 41 30.08 2.77 -47.78
N GLU A 42 28.87 3.03 -48.32
CA GLU A 42 28.20 2.50 -49.54
C GLU A 42 27.92 0.99 -49.72
N ASN A 43 26.63 0.57 -49.71
CA ASN A 43 25.81 0.36 -50.93
C ASN A 43 24.48 -0.38 -50.65
N SER A 44 23.38 0.23 -51.13
CA SER A 44 22.26 -0.33 -51.91
C SER A 44 21.42 -1.55 -51.48
N GLN A 45 20.10 -1.33 -51.63
CA GLN A 45 19.00 -2.27 -51.95
C GLN A 45 18.17 -2.88 -50.82
N THR A 46 17.02 -2.26 -50.58
CA THR A 46 15.76 -2.91 -50.17
C THR A 46 15.23 -3.80 -51.30
N PRO A 47 14.57 -4.92 -50.97
CA PRO A 47 13.14 -4.97 -51.30
C PRO A 47 12.25 -5.53 -50.17
N LEU A 48 11.03 -4.99 -50.16
CA LEU A 48 9.87 -5.45 -49.39
C LEU A 48 9.53 -6.93 -49.65
N GLN A 49 9.22 -7.66 -48.58
CA GLN A 49 8.05 -8.56 -48.38
C GLN A 49 8.43 -9.84 -47.61
N SER A 50 7.91 -9.98 -46.40
CA SER A 50 6.95 -11.05 -46.07
C SER A 50 6.56 -10.93 -44.59
N SER A 51 5.36 -10.42 -44.36
CA SER A 51 4.60 -10.63 -43.15
C SER A 51 4.36 -12.13 -42.97
N SER A 52 5.10 -12.75 -42.07
CA SER A 52 4.85 -14.09 -41.56
C SER A 52 4.60 -13.98 -40.06
N THR A 53 3.33 -14.00 -39.71
CA THR A 53 2.82 -14.23 -38.37
C THR A 53 3.32 -15.57 -37.85
N HIS A 54 4.37 -15.54 -37.03
CA HIS A 54 4.58 -16.50 -35.97
C HIS A 54 5.06 -15.71 -34.77
N THR A 55 4.12 -15.37 -33.89
CA THR A 55 4.46 -15.18 -32.48
C THR A 55 5.05 -16.51 -32.03
N ASP A 56 6.37 -16.62 -32.07
CA ASP A 56 7.08 -17.60 -31.27
C ASP A 56 6.66 -17.31 -29.83
N TYR A 57 5.73 -18.11 -29.34
CA TYR A 57 5.58 -18.31 -27.91
C TYR A 57 6.92 -18.86 -27.46
N ASP A 58 7.74 -17.97 -26.92
CA ASP A 58 9.01 -18.28 -26.30
C ASP A 58 8.73 -19.34 -25.22
N THR A 59 8.94 -20.60 -25.59
CA THR A 59 8.64 -21.80 -24.80
C THR A 59 9.61 -21.96 -23.62
N ASN A 60 10.48 -20.96 -23.41
CA ASN A 60 11.56 -21.01 -22.44
C ASN A 60 11.56 -19.81 -21.49
N ARG A 61 10.38 -19.30 -21.11
CA ARG A 61 10.24 -18.41 -19.92
C ARG A 61 10.44 -19.22 -18.64
N GLN A 62 11.67 -19.66 -18.41
CA GLN A 62 12.06 -20.21 -17.12
C GLN A 62 12.04 -19.06 -16.12
N CYS A 63 11.22 -19.20 -15.07
CA CYS A 63 11.21 -18.24 -13.98
C CYS A 63 12.65 -18.08 -13.47
N PRO A 64 13.21 -16.85 -13.40
CA PRO A 64 14.52 -16.65 -12.81
C PRO A 64 14.45 -17.17 -11.38
N VAL A 65 15.25 -18.20 -11.08
CA VAL A 65 15.37 -18.78 -9.74
C VAL A 65 16.37 -17.93 -8.97
N PHE A 66 16.02 -16.68 -8.72
CA PHE A 66 16.72 -15.84 -7.76
C PHE A 66 16.04 -15.99 -6.41
N THR A 67 16.81 -16.36 -5.40
CA THR A 67 16.35 -16.37 -4.01
C THR A 67 17.07 -15.26 -3.28
N GLN A 68 16.31 -14.27 -2.81
CA GLN A 68 16.82 -13.25 -1.91
C GLN A 68 17.09 -13.88 -0.54
N GLU A 69 18.29 -13.71 -0.01
CA GLU A 69 18.59 -14.05 1.38
C GLU A 69 18.05 -12.93 2.29
N VAL A 70 17.24 -13.31 3.28
CA VAL A 70 16.61 -12.39 4.22
C VAL A 70 16.92 -12.86 5.64
N ASP A 71 17.53 -12.00 6.45
CA ASP A 71 17.78 -12.31 7.87
C ASP A 71 16.49 -12.11 8.69
N PRO A 72 15.92 -13.19 9.28
CA PRO A 72 14.70 -13.09 10.08
C PRO A 72 14.82 -12.18 11.31
N LEU A 73 16.03 -12.01 11.86
CA LEU A 73 16.26 -11.13 12.99
C LEU A 73 16.26 -9.66 12.56
N LEU A 74 16.87 -9.34 11.42
CA LEU A 74 16.91 -7.95 10.93
C LEU A 74 15.53 -7.45 10.56
N ILE A 75 14.69 -8.23 9.87
CA ILE A 75 13.30 -7.81 9.55
C ILE A 75 12.42 -7.63 10.80
N LYS A 76 12.86 -8.15 11.95
CA LYS A 76 12.22 -7.93 13.25
C LYS A 76 12.70 -6.63 13.90
N THR A 77 14.01 -6.43 13.98
CA THR A 77 14.63 -5.37 14.80
C THR A 77 14.94 -4.09 14.05
N SER A 78 15.19 -4.18 12.74
CA SER A 78 15.54 -3.05 11.88
C SER A 78 14.34 -2.66 11.01
N LEU A 79 13.90 -1.41 11.15
CA LEU A 79 12.85 -0.89 10.28
C LEU A 79 13.32 -0.82 8.83
N GLU A 80 14.59 -0.49 8.59
CA GLU A 80 15.15 -0.34 7.24
C GLU A 80 15.14 -1.68 6.49
N ASP A 81 15.65 -2.75 7.11
CA ASP A 81 15.67 -4.10 6.51
C ASP A 81 14.26 -4.65 6.30
N ARG A 82 13.34 -4.38 7.24
CA ARG A 82 11.93 -4.78 7.09
C ARG A 82 11.28 -4.06 5.91
N ILE A 83 11.49 -2.75 5.75
CA ILE A 83 10.95 -2.00 4.62
C ILE A 83 11.54 -2.50 3.32
N ALA A 84 12.86 -2.73 3.24
CA ALA A 84 13.50 -3.28 2.05
C ALA A 84 12.85 -4.61 1.63
N TYR A 85 12.69 -5.53 2.59
CA TYR A 85 12.00 -6.81 2.35
C TYR A 85 10.55 -6.62 1.87
N LEU A 86 9.76 -5.77 2.53
CA LEU A 86 8.36 -5.56 2.15
C LEU A 86 8.21 -4.92 0.77
N THR A 87 9.07 -3.95 0.42
CA THR A 87 9.05 -3.33 -0.90
C THR A 87 9.47 -4.30 -1.99
N ASP A 88 10.48 -5.13 -1.74
CA ASP A 88 10.91 -6.17 -2.69
C ASP A 88 9.83 -7.23 -2.88
N PHE A 89 9.24 -7.72 -1.77
CA PHE A 89 8.20 -8.74 -1.80
C PHE A 89 6.94 -8.28 -2.54
N LEU A 90 6.53 -7.03 -2.33
CA LEU A 90 5.36 -6.45 -2.98
C LEU A 90 5.67 -5.85 -4.36
N GLY A 91 6.95 -5.81 -4.76
CA GLY A 91 7.40 -5.12 -5.97
C GLY A 91 7.02 -3.64 -5.97
N PHE A 92 7.17 -2.94 -4.85
CA PHE A 92 6.94 -1.50 -4.75
C PHE A 92 8.18 -0.74 -5.25
N THR A 93 8.00 0.02 -6.32
CA THR A 93 9.07 0.67 -7.08
C THR A 93 8.91 2.19 -7.13
N SER A 94 9.89 2.91 -7.69
CA SER A 94 9.75 4.34 -7.95
C SER A 94 8.57 4.65 -8.89
N ARG A 95 8.25 3.76 -9.83
CA ARG A 95 7.09 3.91 -10.72
C ARG A 95 5.78 3.95 -9.94
N ASP A 96 5.64 3.13 -8.90
CA ASP A 96 4.47 3.16 -8.02
C ASP A 96 4.37 4.52 -7.28
N ALA A 97 5.49 5.03 -6.76
CA ALA A 97 5.53 6.33 -6.07
C ALA A 97 5.23 7.51 -7.01
N ASP A 98 5.73 7.48 -8.25
CA ASP A 98 5.47 8.48 -9.27
C ASP A 98 3.98 8.50 -9.67
N LEU A 99 3.38 7.32 -9.83
CA LEU A 99 1.95 7.18 -10.13
C LEU A 99 1.07 7.72 -9.00
N ILE A 100 1.39 7.39 -7.75
CA ILE A 100 0.68 7.93 -6.58
C ILE A 100 0.74 9.46 -6.58
N SER A 101 1.93 10.02 -6.83
CA SER A 101 2.13 11.47 -6.91
C SER A 101 1.35 12.10 -8.07
N LYS A 102 1.28 11.43 -9.23
CA LYS A 102 0.53 11.88 -10.40
C LYS A 102 -0.98 11.93 -10.14
N ILE A 103 -1.55 10.90 -9.50
CA ILE A 103 -3.01 10.82 -9.24
C ILE A 103 -3.46 11.63 -8.02
N ALA A 104 -2.53 12.01 -7.14
CA ALA A 104 -2.84 12.71 -5.89
C ALA A 104 -3.74 13.95 -6.05
N PRO A 105 -3.53 14.85 -7.04
CA PRO A 105 -4.39 16.02 -7.23
C PRO A 105 -5.84 15.66 -7.57
N SER A 106 -6.07 14.54 -8.27
CA SER A 106 -7.40 14.09 -8.67
C SER A 106 -8.13 13.31 -7.57
N VAL A 107 -7.39 12.71 -6.63
CA VAL A 107 -7.96 11.89 -5.55
C VAL A 107 -8.14 12.69 -4.25
N HIS A 108 -7.42 13.80 -4.07
CA HIS A 108 -7.42 14.57 -2.81
C HIS A 108 -8.82 14.99 -2.33
N ASP A 109 -9.72 15.35 -3.25
CA ASP A 109 -11.07 15.82 -2.93
C ASP A 109 -11.94 14.74 -2.25
N VAL A 110 -11.58 13.45 -2.36
CA VAL A 110 -12.29 12.36 -1.65
C VAL A 110 -11.94 12.31 -0.16
N ILE A 111 -10.83 12.92 0.27
CA ILE A 111 -10.31 12.76 1.63
C ILE A 111 -11.33 13.21 2.71
N PRO A 112 -12.01 14.38 2.59
CA PRO A 112 -12.97 14.80 3.60
C PRO A 112 -14.11 13.79 3.79
N SER A 113 -14.76 13.38 2.71
CA SER A 113 -15.88 12.44 2.75
C SER A 113 -15.45 11.03 3.15
N MET A 114 -14.27 10.58 2.72
CA MET A 114 -13.67 9.33 3.17
C MET A 114 -13.46 9.31 4.68
N VAL A 115 -12.89 10.39 5.24
CA VAL A 115 -12.65 10.48 6.69
C VAL A 115 -13.97 10.51 7.46
N ASP A 116 -14.97 11.28 7.00
CA ASP A 116 -16.28 11.29 7.66
C ASP A 116 -16.96 9.91 7.60
N GLY A 117 -16.92 9.25 6.44
CA GLY A 117 -17.42 7.88 6.26
C GLY A 117 -16.68 6.86 7.12
N MET A 118 -15.37 7.03 7.34
CA MET A 118 -14.57 6.14 8.19
C MET A 118 -15.07 6.18 9.64
N TYR A 119 -15.28 7.37 10.20
CA TYR A 119 -15.82 7.50 11.55
C TYR A 119 -17.27 7.01 11.63
N ALA A 120 -18.09 7.28 10.62
CA ALA A 120 -19.44 6.72 10.54
C ALA A 120 -19.41 5.18 10.57
N LYS A 121 -18.50 4.57 9.79
CA LYS A 121 -18.33 3.12 9.73
C LYS A 121 -17.87 2.53 11.06
N LEU A 122 -16.92 3.18 11.73
CA LEU A 122 -16.49 2.81 13.08
C LEU A 122 -17.60 2.97 14.13
N PHE A 123 -18.60 3.81 13.89
CA PHE A 123 -19.71 4.04 14.82
C PHE A 123 -20.86 3.05 14.63
N GLU A 124 -20.86 2.26 13.56
CA GLU A 124 -21.81 1.15 13.36
C GLU A 124 -21.61 0.01 14.36
N PHE A 125 -20.42 -0.10 14.98
CA PHE A 125 -20.09 -1.16 15.94
C PHE A 125 -19.68 -0.55 17.28
N ASP A 126 -20.23 -1.08 18.37
CA ASP A 126 -19.99 -0.55 19.72
C ASP A 126 -18.52 -0.70 20.12
N ILE A 127 -17.87 -1.82 19.78
CA ILE A 127 -16.47 -2.10 20.11
C ILE A 127 -15.50 -1.09 19.51
N THR A 128 -15.76 -0.62 18.28
CA THR A 128 -14.92 0.40 17.61
C THR A 128 -15.30 1.80 18.07
N LYS A 129 -16.59 2.06 18.35
CA LYS A 129 -17.06 3.35 18.85
C LYS A 129 -16.53 3.66 20.26
N LYS A 130 -16.50 2.66 21.16
CA LYS A 130 -16.04 2.80 22.56
C LYS A 130 -14.60 3.29 22.69
N VAL A 131 -13.74 3.03 21.70
CA VAL A 131 -12.35 3.52 21.68
C VAL A 131 -12.27 5.05 21.82
N PHE A 132 -13.27 5.77 21.31
CA PHE A 132 -13.30 7.23 21.33
C PHE A 132 -13.90 7.84 22.60
N MET A 133 -14.33 7.02 23.56
CA MET A 133 -14.77 7.48 24.89
C MET A 133 -13.62 7.99 25.75
N THR A 134 -12.38 7.63 25.39
CA THR A 134 -11.17 8.07 26.10
C THR A 134 -10.63 9.36 25.50
N ARG A 135 -10.11 10.26 26.34
CA ARG A 135 -9.51 11.52 25.91
C ARG A 135 -8.34 11.28 24.95
N ASN A 136 -8.37 11.90 23.77
CA ASN A 136 -7.21 11.93 22.88
C ASN A 136 -6.08 12.78 23.46
N GLN A 137 -4.84 12.43 23.15
CA GLN A 137 -3.70 13.28 23.50
C GLN A 137 -3.82 14.66 22.84
N GLY A 138 -3.58 15.73 23.60
CA GLY A 138 -3.64 17.11 23.12
C GLY A 138 -5.06 17.64 22.90
N PHE A 139 -6.08 16.90 23.33
CA PHE A 139 -7.47 17.35 23.31
C PHE A 139 -7.95 17.66 24.73
N ASP A 140 -8.29 18.93 24.98
CA ASP A 140 -8.76 19.41 26.28
C ASP A 140 -10.27 19.75 26.30
N GLY A 141 -10.99 19.44 25.23
CA GLY A 141 -12.43 19.71 25.11
C GLY A 141 -13.34 18.72 25.88
N PRO A 142 -14.67 18.87 25.75
CA PRO A 142 -15.64 18.01 26.44
C PRO A 142 -15.61 16.57 25.90
N LEU A 143 -15.93 15.61 26.78
CA LEU A 143 -16.13 14.21 26.45
C LEU A 143 -17.59 13.81 26.72
N PRO A 144 -18.18 12.96 25.87
CA PRO A 144 -19.49 12.37 26.15
C PRO A 144 -19.41 11.46 27.38
N GLN A 145 -20.49 11.37 28.16
CA GLN A 145 -20.58 10.50 29.33
C GLN A 145 -21.04 9.08 28.95
N THR A 146 -21.86 8.99 27.90
CA THR A 146 -22.42 7.72 27.41
C THR A 146 -22.02 7.47 25.95
N LEU A 147 -22.16 6.22 25.51
CA LEU A 147 -21.84 5.86 24.13
C LEU A 147 -22.85 6.46 23.14
N GLU A 148 -24.06 6.71 23.59
CA GLU A 148 -25.18 7.30 22.85
C GLU A 148 -24.92 8.79 22.57
N GLU A 149 -24.35 9.51 23.54
CA GLU A 149 -23.95 10.92 23.40
C GLU A 149 -22.74 11.11 22.46
N LEU A 150 -21.95 10.08 22.23
CA LEU A 150 -20.82 10.13 21.30
C LEU A 150 -21.33 10.14 19.86
N THR A 151 -21.26 11.30 19.21
CA THR A 151 -21.68 11.54 17.82
C THR A 151 -20.51 11.92 16.92
N LEU A 152 -20.73 11.94 15.60
CA LEU A 152 -19.70 12.33 14.62
C LEU A 152 -19.28 13.80 14.72
N ASP A 153 -20.10 14.62 15.37
CA ASP A 153 -19.86 16.06 15.62
C ASP A 153 -19.27 16.32 17.01
N SER A 154 -19.07 15.27 17.82
CA SER A 154 -18.42 15.40 19.11
C SER A 154 -17.03 16.03 18.95
N ALA A 155 -16.69 16.99 19.80
CA ALA A 155 -15.49 17.81 19.65
C ALA A 155 -14.19 16.98 19.51
N GLN A 156 -14.08 15.86 20.23
CA GLN A 156 -12.92 14.96 20.10
C GLN A 156 -12.86 14.28 18.71
N ILE A 157 -14.01 13.91 18.15
CA ILE A 157 -14.08 13.28 16.82
C ILE A 157 -13.66 14.28 15.76
N VAL A 158 -14.17 15.50 15.81
CA VAL A 158 -13.75 16.61 14.93
C VAL A 158 -12.25 16.85 15.03
N PHE A 159 -11.70 16.86 16.25
CA PHE A 159 -10.26 16.99 16.48
C PHE A 159 -9.46 15.85 15.83
N ARG A 160 -9.87 14.59 16.02
CA ARG A 160 -9.17 13.42 15.45
C ARG A 160 -9.28 13.36 13.92
N LYS A 161 -10.38 13.84 13.33
CA LYS A 161 -10.55 13.94 11.86
C LYS A 161 -9.45 14.79 11.21
N VAL A 162 -8.89 15.79 11.91
CA VAL A 162 -7.76 16.60 11.39
C VAL A 162 -6.53 15.73 11.12
N PHE A 163 -6.14 14.90 12.10
CA PHE A 163 -4.99 14.00 11.96
C PHE A 163 -5.24 12.93 10.90
N MET A 164 -6.48 12.41 10.82
CA MET A 164 -6.84 11.43 9.81
C MET A 164 -6.74 11.99 8.38
N LYS A 165 -7.22 13.22 8.16
CA LYS A 165 -7.08 13.94 6.88
C LYS A 165 -5.61 14.17 6.53
N ALA A 166 -4.79 14.51 7.53
CA ALA A 166 -3.34 14.70 7.34
C ALA A 166 -2.63 13.39 6.97
N TRP A 167 -2.97 12.27 7.61
CA TRP A 167 -2.46 10.94 7.23
C TRP A 167 -2.91 10.57 5.80
N ALA A 168 -4.19 10.74 5.47
CA ALA A 168 -4.73 10.37 4.16
C ALA A 168 -4.06 11.17 3.03
N ARG A 169 -3.84 12.47 3.25
CA ARG A 169 -3.06 13.31 2.33
C ARG A 169 -1.63 12.79 2.20
N ARG A 170 -0.98 12.46 3.31
CA ARG A 170 0.40 11.95 3.30
C ARG A 170 0.52 10.63 2.52
N VAL A 171 -0.48 9.73 2.59
CA VAL A 171 -0.49 8.51 1.75
C VAL A 171 -0.40 8.84 0.25
N LEU A 172 -0.99 9.96 -0.19
CA LEU A 172 -0.97 10.37 -1.59
C LEU A 172 0.24 11.23 -1.98
N THR A 173 0.95 11.83 -1.01
CA THR A 173 1.95 12.87 -1.31
C THR A 173 3.32 12.64 -0.65
N ALA A 174 3.52 11.52 0.05
CA ALA A 174 4.78 11.24 0.70
C ALA A 174 5.87 10.87 -0.31
N ASP A 175 7.11 11.21 0.03
CA ASP A 175 8.30 10.68 -0.65
C ASP A 175 8.61 9.28 -0.10
N TYR A 176 8.22 8.24 -0.83
CA TYR A 176 8.40 6.86 -0.43
C TYR A 176 9.84 6.34 -0.58
N SER A 177 10.72 7.09 -1.25
CA SER A 177 12.16 6.79 -1.28
C SER A 177 12.86 7.18 0.04
N ASN A 178 12.20 8.00 0.87
CA ASN A 178 12.74 8.50 2.11
C ASN A 178 12.32 7.63 3.31
N GLY A 179 13.29 7.04 4.00
CA GLY A 179 13.07 6.24 5.20
C GLY A 179 12.27 6.95 6.31
N LYS A 180 12.25 8.29 6.35
CA LYS A 180 11.43 9.05 7.30
C LYS A 180 9.93 8.88 7.07
N THR A 181 9.50 8.63 5.84
CA THR A 181 8.10 8.32 5.51
C THR A 181 7.68 7.04 6.21
N TRP A 182 8.50 5.99 6.09
CA TRP A 182 8.23 4.70 6.72
C TRP A 182 8.36 4.74 8.24
N ALA A 183 9.32 5.51 8.78
CA ALA A 183 9.43 5.73 10.23
C ALA A 183 8.20 6.45 10.80
N TYR A 184 7.61 7.40 10.05
CA TYR A 184 6.34 7.99 10.42
C TYR A 184 5.22 6.95 10.42
N MET A 185 5.11 6.12 9.37
CA MET A 185 4.10 5.08 9.25
C MET A 185 4.19 4.03 10.36
N ASP A 186 5.40 3.59 10.71
CA ASP A 186 5.68 2.68 11.83
C ASP A 186 5.26 3.28 13.19
N LYS A 187 5.58 4.57 13.39
CA LYS A 187 5.15 5.29 14.60
C LYS A 187 3.62 5.40 14.71
N VAL A 188 2.90 5.53 13.59
CA VAL A 188 1.43 5.47 13.60
C VAL A 188 0.96 4.12 14.13
N GLY A 189 1.63 3.03 13.78
CA GLY A 189 1.39 1.69 14.35
C GLY A 189 1.49 1.68 15.87
N ILE A 190 2.63 2.13 16.40
CA ILE A 190 2.89 2.20 17.85
C ILE A 190 1.81 3.01 18.57
N MET A 191 1.39 4.16 18.02
CA MET A 191 0.41 5.05 18.63
C MET A 191 -0.97 4.41 18.86
N HIS A 192 -1.28 3.29 18.20
CA HIS A 192 -2.56 2.59 18.35
C HIS A 192 -2.51 1.43 19.35
N THR A 193 -1.33 1.02 19.82
CA THR A 193 -1.14 -0.20 20.63
C THR A 193 -1.46 -0.01 22.12
N GLY A 194 -1.76 1.20 22.56
CA GLY A 194 -1.80 1.53 23.99
C GLY A 194 -0.41 1.62 24.63
N ALA A 195 0.69 1.39 23.91
CA ALA A 195 2.03 1.65 24.40
C ALA A 195 2.36 3.15 24.21
N SER A 196 2.38 3.93 25.31
CA SER A 196 2.91 5.29 25.23
C SER A 196 4.45 5.24 25.14
N PRO A 197 5.07 5.76 24.06
CA PRO A 197 6.53 5.87 23.97
C PRO A 197 7.10 6.95 24.90
N PHE A 198 6.25 7.77 25.52
CA PHE A 198 6.68 8.90 26.35
C PHE A 198 6.30 8.67 27.82
N LYS A 199 7.29 8.34 28.67
CA LYS A 199 7.12 8.19 30.14
C LYS A 199 6.31 9.32 30.80
N HIS A 200 6.42 10.55 30.27
CA HIS A 200 5.71 11.71 30.78
C HIS A 200 4.17 11.65 30.60
N GLN A 201 3.66 11.02 29.53
CA GLN A 201 2.22 10.87 29.30
C GLN A 201 1.55 9.96 30.35
N ARG A 202 2.26 8.90 30.76
CA ARG A 202 1.82 8.01 31.84
C ARG A 202 1.65 8.74 33.17
N THR A 203 2.46 9.78 33.39
CA THR A 203 2.45 10.60 34.61
C THR A 203 1.29 11.61 34.62
N MET A 204 0.81 12.02 33.44
CA MET A 204 -0.29 12.97 33.25
C MET A 204 -1.68 12.31 33.24
N GLY A 205 -1.78 10.99 33.48
CA GLY A 205 -3.06 10.27 33.54
C GLY A 205 -3.80 10.16 32.19
N ILE A 206 -3.15 10.47 31.07
CA ILE A 206 -3.75 10.34 29.74
C ILE A 206 -3.64 8.87 29.32
N ALA A 207 -4.78 8.18 29.27
CA ALA A 207 -4.82 6.81 28.78
C ALA A 207 -4.44 6.79 27.28
N PRO A 208 -3.47 5.94 26.90
CA PRO A 208 -3.02 5.86 25.52
C PRO A 208 -4.11 5.25 24.63
N LEU A 209 -4.16 5.67 23.37
CA LEU A 209 -5.07 5.08 22.38
C LEU A 209 -4.72 3.60 22.22
N ASN A 210 -5.68 2.73 22.50
CA ASN A 210 -5.57 1.29 22.28
C ASN A 210 -6.67 0.84 21.34
N VAL A 211 -6.30 0.38 20.15
CA VAL A 211 -7.20 -0.12 19.10
C VAL A 211 -6.76 -1.54 18.74
N PRO A 212 -7.66 -2.53 18.77
CA PRO A 212 -7.30 -3.89 18.34
C PRO A 212 -6.82 -3.94 16.89
N TYR A 213 -5.75 -4.70 16.61
CA TYR A 213 -5.21 -4.85 15.25
C TYR A 213 -6.24 -5.29 14.21
N ARG A 214 -7.16 -6.18 14.58
CA ARG A 214 -8.28 -6.60 13.72
C ARG A 214 -9.03 -5.38 13.15
N ASP A 215 -9.36 -4.42 14.01
CA ASP A 215 -10.17 -3.27 13.62
C ASP A 215 -9.35 -2.29 12.77
N ILE A 216 -8.03 -2.19 13.01
CA ILE A 216 -7.10 -1.45 12.16
C ILE A 216 -7.03 -2.06 10.76
N ALA A 217 -6.78 -3.36 10.65
CA ALA A 217 -6.65 -4.05 9.37
C ALA A 217 -7.93 -3.93 8.54
N LEU A 218 -9.11 -4.13 9.16
CA LEU A 218 -10.40 -3.94 8.49
C LEU A 218 -10.61 -2.49 8.04
N MET A 219 -10.18 -1.52 8.83
CA MET A 219 -10.32 -0.10 8.47
C MET A 219 -9.38 0.33 7.35
N LEU A 220 -8.15 -0.18 7.31
CA LEU A 220 -7.25 0.00 6.17
C LEU A 220 -7.86 -0.58 4.88
N GLY A 221 -8.48 -1.78 4.95
CA GLY A 221 -9.17 -2.37 3.80
C GLY A 221 -10.39 -1.56 3.33
N TRP A 222 -11.13 -0.95 4.25
CA TRP A 222 -12.23 -0.04 3.90
C TRP A 222 -11.73 1.25 3.22
N ILE A 223 -10.68 1.88 3.78
CA ILE A 223 -10.03 3.06 3.18
C ILE A 223 -9.49 2.73 1.78
N GLN A 224 -8.83 1.60 1.63
CA GLN A 224 -8.29 1.12 0.36
C GLN A 224 -9.38 1.07 -0.72
N SER A 225 -10.55 0.52 -0.38
CA SER A 225 -11.67 0.37 -1.30
C SER A 225 -12.19 1.72 -1.81
N ILE A 226 -12.21 2.76 -0.96
CA ILE A 226 -12.60 4.12 -1.36
C ILE A 226 -11.53 4.77 -2.23
N LEU A 227 -10.26 4.67 -1.86
CA LEU A 227 -9.17 5.21 -2.68
C LEU A 227 -9.13 4.54 -4.06
N HIS A 228 -9.31 3.23 -4.13
CA HIS A 228 -9.41 2.51 -5.41
C HIS A 228 -10.58 3.02 -6.25
N SER A 229 -11.76 3.17 -5.63
CA SER A 229 -12.95 3.70 -6.32
C SER A 229 -12.72 5.11 -6.85
N ALA A 230 -12.04 5.97 -6.09
CA ALA A 230 -11.71 7.33 -6.50
C ALA A 230 -10.71 7.34 -7.67
N ILE A 231 -9.69 6.46 -7.65
CA ILE A 231 -8.72 6.32 -8.74
C ILE A 231 -9.40 5.89 -10.04
N LEU A 232 -10.30 4.90 -9.97
CA LEU A 232 -10.98 4.37 -11.15
C LEU A 232 -11.92 5.40 -11.80
N GLN A 233 -12.44 6.34 -11.00
CA GLN A 233 -13.30 7.44 -11.45
C GLN A 233 -12.55 8.64 -12.06
N ILE A 234 -11.21 8.67 -12.01
CA ILE A 234 -10.42 9.73 -12.65
C ILE A 234 -10.75 9.76 -14.16
N PRO A 235 -10.98 10.91 -14.81
CA PRO A 235 -11.23 10.94 -16.25
C PRO A 235 -10.07 10.36 -17.06
N GLU A 236 -10.35 9.64 -18.16
CA GLU A 236 -9.30 9.06 -19.02
C GLU A 236 -8.39 10.12 -19.67
N SER A 237 -8.88 11.36 -19.82
CA SER A 237 -8.08 12.50 -20.26
C SER A 237 -6.98 12.91 -19.28
N VAL A 238 -7.06 12.47 -18.02
CA VAL A 238 -6.09 12.77 -16.95
C VAL A 238 -5.22 11.55 -16.65
N CYS A 239 -5.83 10.36 -16.58
CA CYS A 239 -5.16 9.12 -16.22
C CYS A 239 -5.71 7.97 -17.08
N SER A 240 -4.85 7.34 -17.88
CA SER A 240 -5.26 6.25 -18.77
C SER A 240 -5.77 5.03 -18.00
N ALA A 241 -6.53 4.14 -18.65
CA ALA A 241 -7.03 2.91 -18.02
C ALA A 241 -5.90 2.05 -17.40
N THR A 242 -4.77 1.90 -18.11
CA THR A 242 -3.59 1.20 -17.60
C THR A 242 -3.00 1.88 -16.37
N GLU A 243 -2.82 3.20 -16.40
CA GLU A 243 -2.28 3.94 -15.26
C GLU A 243 -3.20 3.92 -14.04
N LYS A 244 -4.53 3.86 -14.24
CA LYS A 244 -5.46 3.66 -13.12
C LYS A 244 -5.27 2.30 -12.46
N VAL A 245 -5.10 1.24 -13.25
CA VAL A 245 -4.81 -0.11 -12.73
C VAL A 245 -3.49 -0.11 -11.96
N GLU A 246 -2.44 0.46 -12.54
CA GLU A 246 -1.13 0.59 -11.89
C GLU A 246 -1.22 1.41 -10.58
N ALA A 247 -1.97 2.52 -10.58
CA ALA A 247 -2.17 3.36 -9.39
C ALA A 247 -2.97 2.65 -8.28
N VAL A 248 -3.99 1.85 -8.65
CA VAL A 248 -4.72 0.99 -7.70
C VAL A 248 -3.75 0.00 -7.05
N VAL A 249 -2.91 -0.65 -7.85
CA VAL A 249 -1.89 -1.59 -7.36
C VAL A 249 -0.87 -0.88 -6.46
N ALA A 250 -0.39 0.30 -6.84
CA ALA A 250 0.55 1.09 -6.06
C ALA A 250 0.00 1.47 -4.67
N ILE A 251 -1.25 1.94 -4.60
CA ILE A 251 -1.92 2.27 -3.32
C ILE A 251 -2.13 1.01 -2.47
N ASN A 252 -2.53 -0.10 -3.09
CA ASN A 252 -2.63 -1.39 -2.39
C ASN A 252 -1.30 -1.74 -1.72
N LYS A 253 -0.17 -1.69 -2.45
CA LYS A 253 1.16 -1.99 -1.90
C LYS A 253 1.48 -1.12 -0.68
N VAL A 254 1.29 0.21 -0.78
CA VAL A 254 1.53 1.13 0.35
C VAL A 254 0.68 0.77 1.58
N LEU A 255 -0.61 0.49 1.39
CA LEU A 255 -1.50 0.18 2.50
C LEU A 255 -1.19 -1.17 3.14
N TRP A 256 -0.72 -2.15 2.36
CA TRP A 256 -0.24 -3.44 2.89
C TRP A 256 1.08 -3.32 3.64
N ILE A 257 2.03 -2.50 3.16
CA ILE A 257 3.25 -2.16 3.92
C ILE A 257 2.85 -1.50 5.24
N GLN A 258 1.97 -0.50 5.20
CA GLN A 258 1.48 0.16 6.41
C GLN A 258 0.79 -0.83 7.35
N ASN A 259 -0.02 -1.76 6.83
CA ASN A 259 -0.69 -2.80 7.61
C ASN A 259 0.31 -3.74 8.31
N ASP A 260 1.39 -4.14 7.63
CA ASP A 260 2.48 -4.90 8.26
C ASP A 260 3.19 -4.08 9.36
N LEU A 261 3.45 -2.79 9.10
CA LEU A 261 4.01 -1.89 10.10
C LEU A 261 3.08 -1.69 11.30
N PHE A 262 1.77 -1.84 11.15
CA PHE A 262 0.88 -1.96 12.31
C PHE A 262 1.08 -3.31 12.99
N SER A 263 0.95 -4.40 12.24
CA SER A 263 0.91 -5.78 12.76
C SER A 263 2.11 -6.12 13.64
N ARG A 264 3.31 -5.64 13.27
CA ARG A 264 4.56 -5.89 14.01
C ARG A 264 4.57 -5.36 15.46
N HIS A 265 3.67 -4.44 15.80
CA HIS A 265 3.53 -3.92 17.17
C HIS A 265 2.43 -4.64 17.98
N TYR A 266 1.65 -5.52 17.35
CA TYR A 266 0.54 -6.25 17.98
C TYR A 266 0.78 -7.75 18.07
N ILE A 267 1.39 -8.32 17.04
CA ILE A 267 1.60 -9.75 16.91
C ILE A 267 3.04 -9.99 17.37
N GLY A 268 3.18 -10.71 18.48
CA GLY A 268 4.46 -11.32 18.80
C GLY A 268 4.75 -12.40 17.76
N ASP A 269 6.03 -12.55 17.38
CA ASP A 269 6.45 -13.63 16.49
C ASP A 269 6.20 -15.02 17.10
#